data_AF-A0A9J7EZL1-F1
#
_entry.id   AF-A0A9J7EZL1-F1
#
_cell.length_a   1.000
_cell.length_b   1.000
_cell.length_c   1.000
_cell.angle_alpha   90.00
_cell.angle_beta   90.00
_cell.angle_gamma   90.00
#
_symmetry.space_group_name_H-M   'P 1'
#
loop_
_entity.id
_entity.type
_entity.pdbx_description
1 polymer ?
#
loop_
_entity_poly.entity_id
_entity_poly.type
_entity_poly.pdbx_seq_one_letter_code
_entity_poly.pdbx_strand_id
1 'polypeptide(L)'
;MAEASVPKLGKETEATPCPSVLQLEELLRAGRASCSRVDEVWPNLFIGDAATANNRFELWKLGITHVLNAAHGGLYCQGGPDFYGSSVSYLGVPAHDLPDFNISIYFSSAADFIHRALNTPGGRTWD
;
A
#
# COMPACT_ATOMS: atom_id res chain seq x y z
N MET A 1 -54.63 8.11 -17.73
CA MET A 1 -53.26 7.75 -18.16
C MET A 1 -52.29 8.40 -17.18
N ALA A 2 -51.29 7.63 -16.74
CA ALA A 2 -50.60 7.77 -15.47
C ALA A 2 -49.66 8.99 -15.36
N GLU A 3 -49.69 9.67 -14.22
CA GLU A 3 -48.57 10.50 -13.75
C GLU A 3 -47.44 9.58 -13.27
N ALA A 4 -46.28 9.70 -13.91
CA ALA A 4 -45.08 8.99 -13.52
C ALA A 4 -44.58 9.56 -12.18
N SER A 5 -44.69 8.75 -11.12
CA SER A 5 -44.09 9.04 -9.82
C SER A 5 -42.57 9.03 -9.95
N VAL A 6 -41.94 10.17 -9.69
CA VAL A 6 -40.48 10.30 -9.58
C VAL A 6 -40.00 9.40 -8.43
N PRO A 7 -39.06 8.47 -8.67
CA PRO A 7 -38.52 7.65 -7.61
C PRO A 7 -37.69 8.51 -6.66
N LYS A 8 -38.02 8.47 -5.37
CA LYS A 8 -37.24 9.09 -4.29
C LYS A 8 -35.83 8.48 -4.30
N LEU A 9 -34.84 9.32 -4.60
CA LEU A 9 -33.43 8.99 -4.52
C LEU A 9 -33.10 8.58 -3.07
N GLY A 10 -32.55 7.38 -2.94
CA GLY A 10 -32.33 6.70 -1.67
C GLY A 10 -31.37 7.44 -0.75
N LYS A 11 -31.64 7.26 0.55
CA LYS A 11 -30.82 7.53 1.74
C LYS A 11 -29.40 8.03 1.44
N GLU A 12 -29.15 9.29 1.79
CA GLU A 12 -27.81 9.77 2.10
C GLU A 12 -27.22 8.86 3.19
N THR A 13 -26.16 8.13 2.84
CA THR A 13 -25.30 7.45 3.80
C THR A 13 -24.73 8.56 4.69
N GLU A 14 -25.16 8.65 5.96
CA GLU A 14 -24.53 9.54 6.93
C GLU A 14 -23.02 9.25 6.91
N ALA A 15 -22.26 10.19 6.36
CA ALA A 15 -20.82 10.08 6.30
C ALA A 15 -20.29 10.22 7.73
N THR A 16 -19.67 9.17 8.24
CA THR A 16 -18.93 9.26 9.51
C THR A 16 -17.90 10.39 9.39
N PRO A 17 -17.84 11.34 10.34
CA PRO A 17 -16.89 12.43 10.29
C PRO A 17 -15.45 11.89 10.33
N CYS A 18 -14.52 12.62 9.71
CA CYS A 18 -13.11 12.25 9.72
C CYS A 18 -12.61 12.16 11.18
N PRO A 19 -11.95 11.06 11.58
CA PRO A 19 -11.45 10.90 12.94
C PRO A 19 -10.34 11.93 13.24
N SER A 20 -10.24 12.32 14.52
CA SER A 20 -9.12 13.14 14.98
C SER A 20 -7.83 12.33 15.06
N VAL A 21 -6.68 13.01 15.13
CA VAL A 21 -5.36 12.36 15.27
C VAL A 21 -5.33 11.43 16.49
N LEU A 22 -5.89 11.87 17.62
CA LEU A 22 -5.94 11.08 18.85
C LEU A 22 -6.77 9.79 18.67
N GLN A 23 -7.89 9.86 17.96
CA GLN A 23 -8.70 8.68 17.64
C GLN A 23 -7.95 7.70 16.74
N LEU A 24 -7.19 8.20 15.75
CA LEU A 24 -6.36 7.36 14.88
C LEU A 24 -5.23 6.68 15.66
N GLU A 25 -4.56 7.40 16.58
CA GLU A 25 -3.51 6.81 17.43
C GLU A 25 -4.04 5.69 18.32
N GLU A 26 -5.22 5.87 18.93
CA GLU A 26 -5.87 4.85 19.74
C GLU A 26 -6.24 3.61 18.91
N LEU A 27 -6.77 3.82 17.70
CA LEU A 27 -7.10 2.73 16.77
C LEU A 27 -5.85 1.94 16.35
N LEU A 28 -4.76 2.62 16.00
CA LEU A 28 -3.50 1.98 15.63
C LEU A 28 -2.90 1.20 16.81
N ARG A 29 -2.96 1.74 18.02
CA ARG A 29 -2.43 1.09 19.24
C ARG A 29 -3.28 -0.11 19.68
N ALA A 30 -4.57 -0.09 19.40
CA ALA A 30 -5.48 -1.22 19.66
C ALA A 30 -5.30 -2.38 18.66
N GLY A 31 -4.63 -2.14 17.53
CA GLY A 31 -4.28 -3.16 16.54
C GLY A 31 -3.39 -4.27 17.13
N ARG A 32 -3.41 -5.44 16.49
CA ARG A 32 -2.48 -6.51 16.85
C ARG A 32 -1.09 -6.14 16.34
N ALA A 33 -0.13 -6.00 17.25
CA ALA A 33 1.28 -5.94 16.87
C ALA A 33 1.69 -7.31 16.32
N SER A 34 2.01 -7.35 15.04
CA SER A 34 2.78 -8.44 14.47
C SER A 34 4.26 -8.21 14.77
N CYS A 35 4.96 -9.27 15.20
CA CYS A 35 6.44 -9.28 15.25
C CYS A 35 7.03 -10.02 14.03
N SER A 36 6.21 -10.24 12.99
CA SER A 36 6.68 -10.80 11.75
C SER A 36 7.41 -9.71 10.95
N ARG A 37 8.36 -10.12 10.10
CA ARG A 37 9.08 -9.20 9.21
C ARG A 37 8.27 -8.86 7.95
N VAL A 38 7.24 -9.67 7.65
CA VAL A 38 6.41 -9.57 6.45
C VAL A 38 5.01 -10.05 6.79
N ASP A 39 4.03 -9.18 6.62
CA ASP A 39 2.62 -9.50 6.84
C ASP A 39 1.82 -9.32 5.56
N GLU A 40 0.96 -10.29 5.26
CA GLU A 40 -0.06 -10.14 4.23
C GLU A 40 -1.24 -9.36 4.82
N VAL A 41 -1.32 -8.07 4.48
CA VAL A 41 -2.34 -7.15 5.01
C VAL A 41 -3.61 -7.14 4.16
N TRP A 42 -3.51 -7.60 2.92
CA TRP A 42 -4.60 -7.77 1.97
C TRP A 42 -4.24 -8.88 0.97
N PRO A 43 -5.20 -9.60 0.34
CA PRO A 43 -4.88 -10.66 -0.60
C PRO A 43 -3.85 -10.25 -1.66
N ASN A 44 -2.69 -10.92 -1.66
CA ASN A 44 -1.52 -10.66 -2.51
C ASN A 44 -0.82 -9.31 -2.30
N LEU A 45 -1.06 -8.62 -1.18
CA LEU A 45 -0.38 -7.39 -0.78
C LEU A 45 0.30 -7.61 0.56
N PHE A 46 1.62 -7.46 0.54
CA PHE A 46 2.50 -7.69 1.67
C PHE A 46 3.14 -6.37 2.10
N ILE A 47 3.18 -6.12 3.41
CA ILE A 47 3.97 -5.03 4.00
C ILE A 47 5.15 -5.65 4.74
N GLY A 48 6.35 -5.11 4.54
CA GLY A 48 7.55 -5.66 5.18
C GLY A 48 8.64 -4.63 5.49
N ASP A 49 9.73 -5.13 6.08
CA ASP A 49 10.89 -4.31 6.42
C ASP A 49 11.94 -4.26 5.29
N ALA A 50 12.90 -3.33 5.42
CA ALA A 50 13.99 -3.20 4.47
C ALA A 50 14.90 -4.44 4.41
N ALA A 51 14.93 -5.30 5.44
CA ALA A 51 15.73 -6.51 5.44
C ALA A 51 15.12 -7.56 4.50
N THR A 52 13.80 -7.70 4.49
CA THR A 52 13.08 -8.53 3.52
C THR A 52 13.19 -7.95 2.12
N ALA A 53 13.07 -6.63 1.95
CA ALA A 53 13.25 -5.97 0.65
C ALA A 53 14.61 -6.34 0.00
N ASN A 54 15.66 -6.38 0.83
CA ASN A 54 17.01 -6.73 0.41
C ASN A 54 17.27 -8.25 0.31
N ASN A 55 16.26 -9.10 0.49
CA ASN A 55 16.37 -10.55 0.38
C ASN A 55 15.62 -11.08 -0.85
N ARG A 56 16.29 -11.04 -2.01
CA ARG A 56 15.71 -11.50 -3.29
C ARG A 56 15.23 -12.95 -3.28
N PHE A 57 15.90 -13.80 -2.49
CA PHE A 57 15.51 -15.20 -2.38
C PHE A 57 14.16 -15.36 -1.67
N GLU A 58 13.94 -14.61 -0.59
CA GLU A 58 12.65 -14.61 0.12
C GLU A 58 11.53 -14.02 -0.75
N LEU A 59 11.79 -12.90 -1.44
CA LEU A 59 10.82 -12.31 -2.37
C LEU A 59 10.47 -13.27 -3.50
N TRP A 60 11.44 -13.97 -4.08
CA TRP A 60 11.21 -14.98 -5.10
C TRP A 60 10.42 -16.18 -4.56
N LYS A 61 10.74 -16.64 -3.34
CA LYS A 61 10.02 -17.74 -2.69
C LYS A 61 8.55 -17.39 -2.39
N LEU A 62 8.28 -16.12 -2.04
CA LEU A 62 6.94 -15.59 -1.87
C LEU A 62 6.22 -15.35 -3.20
N GLY A 63 6.94 -15.40 -4.32
CA GLY A 63 6.40 -15.13 -5.66
C GLY A 63 6.08 -13.65 -5.87
N ILE A 64 6.83 -12.75 -5.24
CA ILE A 64 6.66 -11.30 -5.40
C ILE A 64 7.01 -10.91 -6.83
N THR A 65 6.13 -10.12 -7.43
CA THR A 65 6.22 -9.67 -8.83
C THR A 65 6.38 -8.15 -8.93
N HIS A 66 5.91 -7.43 -7.92
CA HIS A 66 5.91 -5.98 -7.86
C HIS A 66 6.44 -5.55 -6.49
N VAL A 67 7.36 -4.58 -6.48
CA VAL A 67 7.96 -4.00 -5.29
C VAL A 67 7.71 -2.51 -5.32
N LEU A 68 6.94 -2.01 -4.36
CA LEU A 68 6.86 -0.60 -4.02
C LEU A 68 7.84 -0.37 -2.88
N ASN A 69 8.70 0.64 -2.97
CA ASN A 69 9.60 1.02 -1.89
C ASN A 69 9.26 2.44 -1.45
N ALA A 70 8.58 2.56 -0.30
CA ALA A 70 8.17 3.82 0.27
C ALA A 70 9.32 4.66 0.89
N ALA A 71 10.56 4.18 0.87
CA ALA A 71 11.74 4.86 1.43
C ALA A 71 12.90 4.93 0.42
N HIS A 72 12.58 5.06 -0.87
CA HIS A 72 13.57 5.01 -1.94
C HIS A 72 14.64 6.10 -1.80
N GLY A 73 15.91 5.74 -1.98
CA GLY A 73 17.02 6.69 -1.89
C GLY A 73 17.45 7.02 -0.46
N GLY A 74 16.83 6.40 0.56
CA GLY A 74 17.32 6.46 1.93
C GLY A 74 18.67 5.74 2.11
N LEU A 75 19.42 6.13 3.15
CA LEU A 75 20.76 5.57 3.46
C LEU A 75 20.76 4.03 3.57
N TYR A 76 19.63 3.43 3.96
CA TYR A 76 19.46 1.99 4.18
C TYR A 76 18.58 1.29 3.12
N CYS A 77 18.04 2.04 2.16
CA CYS A 77 17.09 1.57 1.15
C CYS A 77 17.65 1.82 -0.25
N GLN A 78 18.89 1.36 -0.48
CA GLN A 78 19.65 1.52 -1.73
C GLN A 78 19.19 0.57 -2.86
N GLY A 79 18.19 -0.29 -2.59
CA GLY A 79 17.63 -1.21 -3.58
C GLY A 79 16.88 -0.45 -4.68
N GLY A 80 17.54 -0.27 -5.83
CA GLY A 80 16.93 0.25 -7.05
C GLY A 80 16.32 -0.85 -7.94
N PRO A 81 15.77 -0.49 -9.10
CA PRO A 81 15.23 -1.47 -10.06
C PRO A 81 16.26 -2.53 -10.48
N ASP A 82 17.54 -2.15 -10.56
CA ASP A 82 18.64 -3.07 -10.92
C ASP A 82 18.85 -4.20 -9.91
N PHE A 83 18.44 -4.00 -8.65
CA PHE A 83 18.59 -5.04 -7.61
C PHE A 83 17.68 -6.24 -7.89
N TYR A 84 16.43 -5.98 -8.29
CA TYR A 84 15.42 -7.00 -8.51
C TYR A 84 15.45 -7.60 -9.92
N GLY A 85 16.11 -6.92 -10.86
CA GLY A 85 16.22 -7.36 -12.25
C GLY A 85 14.92 -7.18 -13.05
N SER A 86 14.86 -7.79 -14.24
CA SER A 86 13.74 -7.61 -15.17
C SER A 86 12.47 -8.39 -14.82
N SER A 87 12.53 -9.29 -13.85
CA SER A 87 11.39 -10.13 -13.44
C SER A 87 10.44 -9.44 -12.46
N VAL A 88 10.86 -8.33 -11.86
CA VAL A 88 10.09 -7.61 -10.84
C VAL A 88 9.88 -6.17 -11.28
N SER A 89 8.64 -5.70 -11.24
CA SER A 89 8.34 -4.29 -11.46
C SER A 89 8.63 -3.50 -10.19
N TYR A 90 9.35 -2.40 -10.30
CA TYR A 90 9.78 -1.60 -9.16
C TYR A 90 9.22 -0.17 -9.23
N LEU A 91 8.65 0.30 -8.12
CA LEU A 91 8.28 1.71 -7.91
C LEU A 91 8.97 2.23 -6.64
N GLY A 92 9.87 3.20 -6.80
CA GLY A 92 10.50 3.88 -5.67
C GLY A 92 9.79 5.19 -5.36
N VAL A 93 9.31 5.36 -4.13
CA VAL A 93 8.81 6.62 -3.59
C VAL A 93 9.88 7.18 -2.66
N PRO A 94 10.49 8.34 -2.99
CA PRO A 94 11.53 8.94 -2.15
C PRO A 94 10.89 9.69 -0.98
N ALA A 95 10.22 8.96 -0.10
CA ALA A 95 9.61 9.52 1.10
C ALA A 95 10.54 9.43 2.32
N HIS A 96 10.39 10.43 3.18
CA HIS A 96 11.05 10.53 4.46
C HIS A 96 10.01 10.40 5.56
N ASP A 97 10.33 9.61 6.59
CA ASP A 97 9.47 9.45 7.78
C ASP A 97 9.58 10.68 8.69
N LEU A 98 9.00 11.78 8.20
CA LEU A 98 8.94 13.08 8.87
C LEU A 98 7.50 13.60 8.79
N PRO A 99 6.95 14.19 9.87
CA PRO A 99 5.57 14.73 9.87
C PRO A 99 5.32 15.79 8.79
N ASP A 100 6.36 16.54 8.44
CA ASP A 100 6.35 17.66 7.50
C ASP A 100 6.56 17.20 6.05
N PHE A 101 6.90 15.93 5.82
CA PHE A 101 7.02 15.38 4.48
C PHE A 101 5.64 15.15 3.88
N ASN A 102 5.40 15.76 2.71
CA ASN A 102 4.12 15.60 2.03
C ASN A 102 4.06 14.27 1.26
N ILE A 103 3.72 13.18 1.95
CA ILE A 103 3.53 11.86 1.34
C ILE A 103 2.29 11.79 0.43
N SER A 104 1.31 12.68 0.63
CA SER A 104 0.03 12.62 -0.07
C SER A 104 0.14 12.74 -1.60
N ILE A 105 1.21 13.39 -2.10
CA ILE A 105 1.47 13.51 -3.53
C ILE A 105 1.72 12.16 -4.22
N TYR A 106 2.10 11.13 -3.46
CA TYR A 106 2.40 9.79 -3.98
C TYR A 106 1.21 8.83 -3.85
N PHE A 107 0.12 9.22 -3.18
CA PHE A 107 -1.01 8.31 -2.94
C PHE A 107 -1.62 7.79 -4.24
N SER A 108 -1.87 8.66 -5.22
CA SER A 108 -2.44 8.23 -6.49
C SER A 108 -1.50 7.30 -7.26
N SER A 109 -0.22 7.66 -7.39
CA SER A 109 0.73 6.86 -8.17
C SER A 109 1.04 5.51 -7.51
N ALA A 110 1.16 5.47 -6.19
CA ALA A 110 1.35 4.25 -5.41
C ALA A 110 0.11 3.35 -5.51
N ALA A 111 -1.09 3.91 -5.31
CA ALA A 111 -2.33 3.16 -5.40
C ALA A 111 -2.54 2.58 -6.81
N ASP A 112 -2.26 3.34 -7.87
CA ASP A 112 -2.36 2.86 -9.25
C ASP A 112 -1.34 1.75 -9.55
N PHE A 113 -0.16 1.80 -8.94
CA PHE A 113 0.84 0.73 -9.06
C PHE A 113 0.36 -0.56 -8.39
N ILE A 114 -0.08 -0.48 -7.13
CA ILE A 114 -0.63 -1.61 -6.38
C ILE A 114 -1.85 -2.19 -7.10
N HIS A 115 -2.76 -1.34 -7.56
CA HIS A 115 -3.98 -1.77 -8.25
C HIS A 115 -3.67 -2.54 -9.55
N ARG A 116 -2.72 -2.05 -10.37
CA ARG A 116 -2.29 -2.76 -11.58
C ARG A 116 -1.60 -4.08 -11.26
N ALA A 117 -0.79 -4.12 -10.22
CA ALA A 117 -0.11 -5.33 -9.78
C ALA A 117 -1.11 -6.41 -9.34
N LEU A 118 -2.12 -6.05 -8.55
CA LEU A 118 -3.16 -6.98 -8.06
C LEU A 118 -4.12 -7.45 -9.17
N ASN A 119 -4.36 -6.63 -10.20
CA ASN A 119 -5.16 -7.03 -11.37
C ASN A 119 -4.41 -7.94 -12.34
N THR A 120 -3.09 -8.09 -12.20
CA THR A 120 -2.30 -9.00 -13.03
C THR A 120 -2.49 -10.43 -12.53
N PRO A 121 -2.83 -11.40 -13.40
CA PRO A 121 -2.97 -12.80 -12.97
C PRO A 121 -1.69 -13.33 -12.31
N GLY A 122 -1.78 -13.74 -11.04
CA GLY A 122 -0.64 -14.18 -10.23
C GLY A 122 0.24 -13.06 -9.69
N GLY A 123 -0.16 -11.80 -9.86
CA GLY A 123 0.52 -10.63 -9.34
C GLY A 123 0.48 -10.57 -7.82
N ARG A 124 1.65 -10.39 -7.22
CA ARG A 124 1.85 -10.15 -5.79
C ARG A 124 2.71 -8.92 -5.60
N THR A 125 2.28 -8.06 -4.68
CA THR A 125 2.89 -6.76 -4.41
C THR A 125 3.50 -6.76 -3.01
N TRP A 126 4.73 -6.30 -2.93
CA TRP A 126 5.43 -6.02 -1.68
C TRP A 126 5.57 -4.49 -1.54
N ASP A 127 5.30 -3.97 -0.35
CA ASP A 127 5.40 -2.55 0.06
C ASP A 127 6.29 -2.41 1.30
#